data_AF-A0A0P7YPA0-F1
#
_entry.id   AF-A0A0P7YPA0-F1
#
_cell.length_a   1.000
_cell.length_b   1.000
_cell.length_c   1.000
_cell.angle_alpha   90.00
_cell.angle_beta   90.00
_cell.angle_gamma   90.00
#
_symmetry.space_group_name_H-M   'P 1'
#
loop_
_entity.id
_entity.type
_entity.pdbx_description
1 polymer ?
#
loop_
_entity_poly.entity_id
_entity_poly.type
_entity_poly.pdbx_seq_one_letter_code
_entity_poly.pdbx_strand_id
1 'polypeptide(L)'
;DNTRRLLSEEGFTYHMDDYSGDVPFWDRETVPGKPMCIVPYQLDSNDMKMWTDPALTPHQWLDYAKTNFDQLYREGEEGNPKMMSLGLHLRIIGRPGRIWALEEFFRHVRAHEGVWVTTRKAIADHFIAAHPA
;
A
#
# COMPACT_ATOMS: atom_id res chain seq x y z
N ASP A 1 15.67 8.32 -11.57
CA ASP A 1 16.27 9.67 -11.50
C ASP A 1 15.50 10.86 -12.04
N ASN A 2 14.43 10.74 -12.85
CA ASN A 2 13.64 11.94 -13.22
C ASN A 2 12.16 11.89 -12.79
N THR A 3 11.65 10.71 -12.45
CA THR A 3 10.22 10.48 -12.22
C THR A 3 9.61 11.42 -11.18
N ARG A 4 10.22 11.52 -9.99
CA ARG A 4 9.69 12.34 -8.89
C ARG A 4 9.68 13.84 -9.23
N ARG A 5 10.75 14.32 -9.87
CA ARG A 5 10.84 15.71 -10.35
C ARG A 5 9.75 16.01 -11.39
N LEU A 6 9.58 15.14 -12.38
CA LEU A 6 8.56 15.30 -13.42
C LEU A 6 7.13 15.30 -12.82
N LEU A 7 6.84 14.43 -11.86
CA LEU A 7 5.54 14.43 -11.17
C LEU A 7 5.27 15.75 -10.44
N SER A 8 6.28 16.30 -9.76
CA SER A 8 6.17 17.61 -9.09
C SER A 8 5.95 18.75 -10.10
N GLU A 9 6.65 18.73 -11.23
CA GLU A 9 6.51 19.73 -12.30
C GLU A 9 5.12 19.70 -12.96
N GLU A 10 4.52 18.51 -13.11
CA GLU A 10 3.16 18.30 -13.63
C GLU A 10 2.05 18.58 -12.59
N GLY A 11 2.41 18.93 -11.36
CA GLY A 11 1.45 19.34 -10.32
C GLY A 11 0.79 18.19 -9.55
N PHE A 12 1.38 17.00 -9.56
CA PHE A 12 0.92 15.91 -8.68
C PHE A 12 1.23 16.23 -7.21
N THR A 13 0.29 15.88 -6.32
CA THR A 13 0.42 16.13 -4.88
C THR A 13 1.02 14.96 -4.12
N TYR A 14 1.03 13.76 -4.72
CA TYR A 14 1.62 12.57 -4.12
C TYR A 14 2.12 11.56 -5.17
N HIS A 15 3.02 10.67 -4.75
CA HIS A 15 3.40 9.47 -5.51
C HIS A 15 3.63 8.26 -4.62
N MET A 16 3.82 7.10 -5.26
CA MET A 16 3.99 5.80 -4.57
C MET A 16 5.23 5.04 -5.03
N ASP A 17 6.09 5.67 -5.83
CA ASP A 17 7.37 5.11 -6.29
C ASP A 17 8.42 5.10 -5.16
N ASP A 18 8.07 4.44 -4.05
CA ASP A 18 8.83 4.30 -2.81
C ASP A 18 8.35 3.06 -2.05
N TYR A 19 9.26 2.33 -1.40
CA TYR A 19 8.98 1.10 -0.65
C TYR A 19 9.61 1.11 0.75
N SER A 20 9.99 2.29 1.26
CA SER A 20 10.91 2.42 2.40
C SER A 20 10.21 2.48 3.77
N GLY A 21 8.89 2.52 3.82
CA GLY A 21 8.17 2.61 5.09
C GLY A 21 6.69 2.28 4.99
N ASP A 22 6.02 2.33 6.14
CA ASP A 22 4.63 1.89 6.33
C ASP A 22 3.65 3.04 6.62
N VAL A 23 4.14 4.29 6.54
CA VAL A 23 3.33 5.51 6.70
C VAL A 23 3.70 6.54 5.64
N PRO A 24 2.78 7.43 5.24
CA PRO A 24 3.11 8.53 4.37
C PRO A 24 4.12 9.50 4.99
N PHE A 25 4.94 10.14 4.15
CA PHE A 25 5.89 11.16 4.57
C PHE A 25 6.13 12.21 3.47
N TRP A 26 6.84 13.28 3.80
CA TRP A 26 7.15 14.35 2.85
C TRP A 26 8.49 14.15 2.16
N ASP A 27 8.51 14.24 0.83
CA ASP A 27 9.71 14.54 0.06
C ASP A 27 9.87 16.06 -0.02
N ARG A 28 10.97 16.59 0.53
CA ARG A 28 11.30 18.02 0.50
C ARG A 28 12.52 18.32 -0.35
N GLU A 29 13.17 17.29 -0.87
CA GLU A 29 14.52 17.37 -1.42
C GLU A 29 14.51 17.32 -2.96
N THR A 30 13.57 16.57 -3.56
CA THR A 30 13.53 16.39 -5.02
C THR A 30 13.32 17.72 -5.76
N VAL A 31 12.40 18.57 -5.30
CA VAL A 31 12.17 19.91 -5.87
C VAL A 31 12.12 20.94 -4.74
N PRO A 32 13.15 21.77 -4.56
CA PRO A 32 13.18 22.78 -3.51
C PRO A 32 11.95 23.69 -3.53
N GLY A 33 11.31 23.83 -2.37
CA GLY A 33 10.11 24.66 -2.21
C GLY A 33 8.80 24.04 -2.74
N LYS A 34 8.83 22.80 -3.25
CA LYS A 34 7.66 22.05 -3.71
C LYS A 34 7.61 20.65 -3.07
N PRO A 35 7.28 20.57 -1.77
CA PRO A 35 7.21 19.28 -1.10
C PRO A 35 6.11 18.41 -1.71
N MET A 36 6.36 17.11 -1.81
CA MET A 36 5.44 16.14 -2.38
C MET A 36 5.20 15.00 -1.40
N CYS A 37 3.95 14.57 -1.24
CA CYS A 37 3.62 13.48 -0.33
C CYS A 37 4.05 12.14 -0.95
N ILE A 38 4.79 11.34 -0.19
CA ILE A 38 5.08 9.95 -0.53
C ILE A 38 4.07 9.08 0.22
N VAL A 39 3.35 8.23 -0.52
CA VAL A 39 2.50 7.18 0.03
C VAL A 39 3.14 5.84 -0.35
N PRO A 40 3.97 5.24 0.53
CA PRO A 40 4.76 4.07 0.18
C PRO A 40 3.93 2.89 -0.34
N TYR A 41 4.50 2.16 -1.27
CA TYR A 41 3.94 0.93 -1.82
C TYR A 41 4.57 -0.30 -1.17
N GLN A 42 3.90 -1.45 -1.27
CA GLN A 42 4.40 -2.73 -0.78
C GLN A 42 4.47 -3.73 -1.94
N LEU A 43 5.68 -4.24 -2.20
CA LEU A 43 5.96 -5.21 -3.28
C LEU A 43 5.79 -6.67 -2.83
N ASP A 44 5.83 -6.91 -1.53
CA ASP A 44 5.75 -8.20 -0.89
C ASP A 44 4.31 -8.73 -0.79
N SER A 45 3.34 -7.89 -0.43
CA SER A 45 1.90 -8.19 -0.44
C SER A 45 1.27 -8.20 -1.85
N ASN A 46 2.09 -8.09 -2.90
CA ASN A 46 1.66 -7.95 -4.29
C ASN A 46 1.40 -9.32 -4.94
N ASP A 47 0.29 -9.46 -5.67
CA ASP A 47 -0.08 -10.69 -6.38
C ASP A 47 0.95 -11.10 -7.45
N MET A 48 1.85 -10.21 -7.87
CA MET A 48 2.98 -10.55 -8.75
C MET A 48 3.85 -11.66 -8.17
N LYS A 49 3.85 -11.87 -6.85
CA LYS A 49 4.52 -12.99 -6.20
C LYS A 49 3.98 -14.35 -6.64
N MET A 50 2.78 -14.43 -7.19
CA MET A 50 2.24 -15.65 -7.82
C MET A 50 2.62 -15.79 -9.30
N TRP A 51 3.48 -14.91 -9.83
CA TRP A 51 3.93 -14.87 -11.23
C TRP A 51 5.46 -14.86 -11.36
N THR A 52 6.18 -14.24 -10.42
CA THR A 52 7.65 -14.19 -10.40
C THR A 52 8.26 -15.47 -9.83
N ASP A 53 9.50 -15.80 -10.20
CA ASP A 53 10.25 -16.94 -9.63
C ASP A 53 11.10 -16.48 -8.42
N PRO A 54 11.07 -17.18 -7.27
CA PRO A 54 10.15 -18.27 -6.93
C PRO A 54 8.71 -17.76 -6.73
N ALA A 55 7.74 -18.53 -7.23
CA ALA A 55 6.33 -18.16 -7.17
C ALA A 55 5.65 -18.67 -5.90
N LEU A 56 4.83 -17.82 -5.28
CA LEU A 56 3.88 -18.21 -4.25
C LEU A 56 2.67 -18.91 -4.87
N THR A 57 2.15 -19.90 -4.16
CA THR A 57 0.79 -20.41 -4.37
C THR A 57 -0.24 -19.38 -3.85
N PRO A 58 -1.51 -19.45 -4.27
CA PRO A 58 -2.54 -18.55 -3.75
C PRO A 58 -2.75 -18.66 -2.23
N HIS A 59 -2.54 -19.86 -1.67
CA HIS A 59 -2.55 -20.08 -0.22
C HIS A 59 -1.42 -19.31 0.47
N GLN A 60 -0.18 -19.44 -0.02
CA GLN A 60 0.96 -18.72 0.54
C GLN A 60 0.81 -17.20 0.44
N TRP A 61 0.26 -16.70 -0.67
CA TRP A 61 -0.03 -15.27 -0.81
C TRP A 61 -1.11 -14.81 0.18
N LEU A 62 -2.18 -15.59 0.37
CA LEU A 62 -3.23 -15.29 1.33
C LEU A 62 -2.70 -15.28 2.77
N ASP A 63 -1.93 -16.29 3.15
CA ASP A 63 -1.34 -16.41 4.48
C ASP A 63 -0.42 -15.22 4.77
N TYR A 64 0.40 -14.83 3.80
CA TYR A 64 1.26 -13.65 3.90
C TYR A 64 0.44 -12.36 4.06
N ALA A 65 -0.58 -12.16 3.23
CA ALA A 65 -1.42 -10.97 3.28
C ALA A 65 -2.16 -10.84 4.62
N LYS A 66 -2.72 -11.94 5.15
CA LYS A 66 -3.37 -11.96 6.47
C LYS A 66 -2.37 -11.70 7.59
N THR A 67 -1.21 -12.36 7.56
CA THR A 67 -0.17 -12.17 8.58
C THR A 67 0.32 -10.72 8.62
N ASN A 68 0.53 -10.10 7.45
CA ASN A 68 0.90 -8.69 7.36
C ASN A 68 -0.19 -7.79 7.94
N PHE A 69 -1.45 -8.01 7.56
CA PHE A 69 -2.58 -7.28 8.12
C PHE A 69 -2.67 -7.44 9.65
N ASP A 70 -2.59 -8.67 10.19
CA ASP A 70 -2.71 -8.95 11.62
C ASP A 70 -1.60 -8.28 12.44
N GLN A 71 -0.38 -8.28 11.91
CA GLN A 71 0.76 -7.58 12.54
C GLN A 71 0.51 -6.07 12.60
N LEU A 72 0.12 -5.44 11.48
CA LEU A 72 -0.16 -4.01 11.42
C LEU A 72 -1.38 -3.64 12.27
N TYR A 73 -2.39 -4.50 12.33
CA TYR A 73 -3.57 -4.32 13.16
C TYR A 73 -3.20 -4.31 14.64
N ARG A 74 -2.41 -5.29 15.10
CA ARG A 74 -1.90 -5.34 16.49
C ARG A 74 -1.12 -4.07 16.85
N GLU A 75 -0.21 -3.63 15.98
CA GLU A 75 0.53 -2.38 16.20
C GLU A 75 -0.40 -1.16 16.25
N GLY A 76 -1.47 -1.15 15.47
CA GLY A 76 -2.52 -0.13 15.51
C GLY A 76 -3.26 -0.09 16.84
N GLU A 77 -3.62 -1.26 17.40
CA GLU A 77 -4.25 -1.37 18.72
C GLU A 77 -3.32 -0.90 19.85
N GLU A 78 -2.00 -1.04 19.67
CA GLU A 78 -0.97 -0.51 20.57
C GLU A 78 -0.71 1.00 20.40
N GLY A 79 -1.49 1.68 19.52
CA GLY A 79 -1.40 3.12 19.31
C GLY A 79 -0.44 3.56 18.21
N ASN A 80 0.02 2.63 17.36
CA ASN A 80 0.94 2.89 16.24
C ASN A 80 0.36 2.46 14.89
N PRO A 81 -0.79 3.04 14.45
CA PRO A 81 -1.46 2.65 13.22
C PRO A 81 -0.61 2.96 11.98
N LYS A 82 -0.65 2.03 11.01
CA LYS A 82 0.10 2.07 9.74
C LYS A 82 -0.84 1.80 8.57
N MET A 83 -0.33 2.01 7.36
CA MET A 83 -1.03 1.60 6.14
C MET A 83 -0.53 0.25 5.63
N MET A 84 -1.41 -0.46 4.94
CA MET A 84 -1.08 -1.63 4.13
C MET A 84 -1.44 -1.34 2.67
N SER A 85 -0.53 -1.64 1.76
CA SER A 85 -0.79 -1.67 0.32
C SER A 85 -1.10 -3.11 -0.11
N LEU A 86 -2.07 -3.28 -1.00
CA LEU A 86 -2.32 -4.55 -1.69
C LEU A 86 -2.13 -4.34 -3.20
N GLY A 87 -1.14 -5.02 -3.77
CA GLY A 87 -0.83 -4.94 -5.20
C GLY A 87 -1.56 -6.02 -5.98
N LEU A 88 -2.40 -5.64 -6.95
CA LEU A 88 -3.24 -6.58 -7.68
C LEU A 88 -3.19 -6.30 -9.19
N HIS A 89 -3.19 -7.38 -9.98
CA HIS A 89 -3.20 -7.32 -11.43
C HIS A 89 -4.30 -8.22 -11.98
N LEU A 90 -5.18 -7.68 -12.84
CA LEU A 90 -6.33 -8.42 -13.40
C LEU A 90 -5.93 -9.77 -14.03
N ARG A 91 -4.78 -9.82 -14.70
CA ARG A 91 -4.26 -11.04 -15.36
C ARG A 91 -3.68 -12.09 -14.39
N ILE A 92 -3.42 -11.71 -13.14
CA ILE A 92 -2.82 -12.55 -12.10
C ILE A 92 -3.88 -12.98 -11.08
N ILE A 93 -4.30 -12.11 -10.15
CA ILE A 93 -5.30 -12.45 -9.12
C ILE A 93 -6.67 -12.83 -9.71
N GLY A 94 -7.03 -12.27 -10.87
CA GLY A 94 -8.33 -12.50 -11.52
C GLY A 94 -8.54 -13.90 -12.11
N ARG A 95 -7.53 -14.79 -12.04
CA ARG A 95 -7.68 -16.17 -12.52
C ARG A 95 -8.57 -16.97 -11.54
N PRO A 96 -9.42 -17.90 -12.03
CA PRO A 96 -10.30 -18.69 -11.17
C PRO A 96 -9.57 -19.43 -10.04
N GLY A 97 -8.34 -19.90 -10.28
CA GLY A 97 -7.52 -20.55 -9.25
C GLY A 97 -6.92 -19.63 -8.18
N ARG A 98 -7.13 -18.30 -8.26
CA ARG A 98 -6.52 -17.28 -7.38
C ARG A 98 -7.53 -16.32 -6.76
N ILE A 99 -8.61 -15.98 -7.46
CA ILE A 99 -9.52 -14.91 -7.04
C ILE A 99 -10.19 -15.16 -5.69
N TRP A 100 -10.41 -16.43 -5.34
CA TRP A 100 -10.93 -16.83 -4.03
C TRP A 100 -10.04 -16.36 -2.87
N ALA A 101 -8.72 -16.27 -3.07
CA ALA A 101 -7.80 -15.81 -2.04
C ALA A 101 -8.03 -14.32 -1.72
N LEU A 102 -8.31 -13.51 -2.74
CA LEU A 102 -8.65 -12.10 -2.54
C LEU A 102 -9.99 -11.94 -1.79
N GLU A 103 -10.99 -12.76 -2.11
CA GLU A 103 -12.26 -12.78 -1.40
C GLU A 103 -12.06 -13.11 0.09
N GLU A 104 -11.30 -14.16 0.39
CA GLU A 104 -11.00 -14.56 1.77
C GLU A 104 -10.16 -13.52 2.53
N PHE A 105 -9.24 -12.80 1.85
CA PHE A 105 -8.53 -11.68 2.46
C PHE A 105 -9.48 -10.55 2.83
N PHE A 106 -10.41 -10.17 1.94
CA PHE A 106 -11.40 -9.14 2.27
C PHE A 106 -12.35 -9.57 3.38
N ARG A 107 -12.72 -10.85 3.46
CA ARG A 107 -13.52 -11.38 4.57
C ARG A 107 -12.77 -11.25 5.90
N HIS A 108 -11.47 -11.57 5.91
CA HIS A 108 -10.61 -11.43 7.08
C HIS A 108 -10.51 -9.99 7.56
N VAL A 109 -10.20 -9.06 6.65
CA VAL A 109 -10.10 -7.62 6.98
C VAL A 109 -11.41 -7.07 7.52
N ARG A 110 -12.55 -7.43 6.91
CA ARG A 110 -13.89 -6.97 7.34
C ARG A 110 -14.36 -7.53 8.67
N ALA A 111 -13.70 -8.56 9.20
CA ALA A 111 -14.01 -9.09 10.52
C ALA A 111 -13.43 -8.24 11.66
N HIS A 112 -12.60 -7.24 11.34
CA HIS A 112 -11.96 -6.34 12.30
C HIS A 112 -12.60 -4.94 12.23
N GLU A 113 -12.80 -4.32 13.40
CA GLU A 113 -13.26 -2.95 13.49
C GLU A 113 -12.10 -1.95 13.32
N GLY A 114 -12.39 -0.67 13.10
CA GLY A 114 -11.34 0.35 13.02
C GLY A 114 -10.45 0.32 11.77
N VAL A 115 -10.75 -0.53 10.79
CA VAL A 115 -10.00 -0.59 9.52
C VAL A 115 -10.52 0.42 8.50
N TRP A 116 -9.64 1.29 8.01
CA TRP A 116 -9.95 2.23 6.94
C TRP A 116 -9.58 1.67 5.56
N VAL A 117 -10.53 1.01 4.89
CA VAL A 117 -10.37 0.59 3.48
C VAL A 117 -10.62 1.78 2.57
N THR A 118 -9.57 2.30 1.94
CA THR A 118 -9.60 3.59 1.24
C THR A 118 -8.73 3.63 -0.02
N THR A 119 -8.73 4.77 -0.69
CA THR A 119 -7.87 5.03 -1.85
C THR A 119 -6.56 5.69 -1.41
N ARG A 120 -5.49 5.50 -2.19
CA ARG A 120 -4.21 6.21 -1.95
C ARG A 120 -4.34 7.72 -1.95
N LYS A 121 -5.19 8.27 -2.83
CA LYS A 121 -5.45 9.71 -2.84
C LYS A 121 -6.01 10.17 -1.51
N ALA A 122 -6.97 9.44 -0.95
CA ALA A 122 -7.54 9.80 0.36
C ALA A 122 -6.52 9.69 1.50
N ILE A 123 -5.61 8.70 1.47
CA ILE A 123 -4.49 8.60 2.43
C ILE A 123 -3.58 9.84 2.30
N ALA A 124 -3.19 10.20 1.08
CA ALA A 124 -2.38 11.39 0.83
C ALA A 124 -3.08 12.66 1.32
N ASP A 125 -4.33 12.88 0.92
CA ASP A 125 -5.11 14.05 1.33
C ASP A 125 -5.24 14.14 2.87
N HIS A 126 -5.49 13.00 3.53
CA HIS A 126 -5.54 12.93 4.99
C HIS A 126 -4.20 13.29 5.63
N PHE A 127 -3.10 12.71 5.15
CA PHE A 127 -1.76 13.02 5.64
C PHE A 127 -1.42 14.50 5.46
N ILE A 128 -1.67 15.07 4.28
CA ILE A 128 -1.39 16.47 3.96
C ILE A 128 -2.18 17.42 4.87
N ALA A 129 -3.45 17.11 5.12
CA ALA A 129 -4.31 17.92 5.99
C ALA A 129 -3.87 17.83 7.46
N ALA A 130 -3.49 16.64 7.93
CA ALA A 130 -3.09 16.41 9.33
C ALA A 130 -1.64 16.85 9.62
N HIS A 131 -0.76 16.82 8.61
CA HIS A 131 0.67 17.13 8.72
C HIS A 131 1.10 18.09 7.59
N PRO A 132 0.74 19.39 7.66
CA PRO A 132 1.14 20.35 6.66
C PRO A 132 2.67 20.42 6.48
N ALA A 133 3.11 20.62 5.24
CA ALA A 133 4.53 20.73 4.92
C ALA A 133 5.14 22.03 5.46
#